data_AF-A0A7V8X2A1-F1
#
_entry.id   AF-A0A7V8X2A1-F1
#
_cell.length_a   1.000
_cell.length_b   1.000
_cell.length_c   1.000
_cell.angle_alpha   90.00
_cell.angle_beta   90.00
_cell.angle_gamma   90.00
#
_symmetry.space_group_name_H-M   'P 1'
#
loop_
_entity.id
_entity.type
_entity.pdbx_description
1 polymer ?
#
loop_
_entity_poly.entity_id
_entity_poly.type
_entity_poly.pdbx_seq_one_letter_code
_entity_poly.pdbx_strand_id
1 'polypeptide(L)'
;MRIALTLEQCWHEVPGGTATSVLGLAAALEVRPDVEVVGVAARHPSPPAAPFVPPLRVEHLPLPRLALYEAWHLPGPLRWPPVEVATGPVDV
;
A
#
# COMPACT_ATOMS: atom_id res chain seq x y z
N MET A 1 -16.57 1.53 -6.30
CA MET A 1 -15.30 2.21 -6.63
C MET A 1 -14.18 1.40 -6.02
N ARG A 2 -13.14 1.06 -6.79
CA ARG A 2 -12.05 0.21 -6.33
C ARG A 2 -10.78 1.03 -6.17
N ILE A 3 -10.13 0.95 -5.02
CA ILE A 3 -9.00 1.82 -4.69
C ILE A 3 -7.75 1.02 -4.30
N ALA A 4 -6.59 1.51 -4.68
CA ALA A 4 -5.30 1.04 -4.18
C ALA A 4 -4.80 1.95 -3.06
N LEU A 5 -4.73 1.44 -1.83
CA LEU A 5 -4.25 2.19 -0.67
C LEU A 5 -2.79 1.84 -0.35
N THR A 6 -1.88 2.80 -0.44
CA THR A 6 -0.48 2.58 -0.06
C THR A 6 -0.34 2.42 1.46
N LEU A 7 0.29 1.31 1.88
CA LEU A 7 0.43 0.92 3.29
C LEU A 7 1.90 0.69 3.71
N GLU A 8 2.84 1.19 2.92
CA GLU A 8 4.28 1.01 3.09
C GLU A 8 4.80 1.42 4.49
N GLN A 9 4.19 2.44 5.10
CA GLN A 9 4.51 2.91 6.44
C GLN A 9 4.32 1.84 7.54
N CYS A 10 3.54 0.79 7.29
CA CYS A 10 3.40 -0.34 8.22
C CYS A 10 4.68 -1.20 8.31
N TRP A 11 5.56 -1.11 7.31
CA TRP A 11 6.85 -1.81 7.24
C TRP A 11 8.06 -0.92 7.55
N HIS A 12 7.83 0.30 8.06
CA HIS A 12 8.93 1.13 8.53
C HIS A 12 9.56 0.54 9.79
N GLU A 13 10.86 0.80 10.00
CA GLU A 13 11.59 0.35 11.19
C GLU A 13 10.92 0.84 12.48
N VAL A 14 10.39 2.07 12.45
CA VAL A 14 9.60 2.65 13.53
C VAL A 14 8.31 3.23 12.91
N PRO A 15 7.23 2.43 12.81
CA PRO A 15 5.95 2.94 12.34
C PRO A 15 5.38 3.94 13.37
N GLY A 16 4.90 5.08 12.88
CA GLY A 16 4.45 6.19 13.72
C GLY A 16 3.03 6.66 13.39
N GLY A 17 2.75 7.94 13.62
CA GLY A 17 1.41 8.51 13.42
C GLY A 17 0.84 8.31 12.01
N THR A 18 1.68 8.27 10.97
CA THR A 18 1.24 7.99 9.59
C THR A 18 0.75 6.54 9.41
N ALA A 19 1.38 5.58 10.10
CA ALA A 19 0.94 4.19 10.10
C ALA A 19 -0.39 4.05 10.87
N THR A 20 -0.50 4.68 12.04
CA THR A 20 -1.75 4.70 12.80
C THR A 20 -2.90 5.31 12.00
N SER A 21 -2.67 6.47 11.37
CA SER A 21 -3.69 7.17 10.59
C SER A 21 -4.14 6.38 9.37
N VAL A 22 -3.21 5.75 8.62
CA VAL A 22 -3.60 4.96 7.45
C VAL A 22 -4.35 3.69 7.84
N LEU A 23 -4.01 3.07 8.97
CA LEU A 23 -4.71 1.88 9.45
C LEU A 23 -6.14 2.23 9.88
N GLY A 24 -6.33 3.39 10.52
CA GLY A 24 -7.66 3.92 10.80
C GLY A 24 -8.45 4.21 9.53
N LEU A 25 -7.81 4.79 8.51
CA LEU A 25 -8.44 5.02 7.20
C LEU A 25 -8.82 3.71 6.51
N ALA A 26 -7.91 2.73 6.48
CA ALA A 26 -8.14 1.40 5.93
C ALA A 26 -9.34 0.72 6.60
N ALA A 27 -9.38 0.71 7.93
CA ALA A 27 -10.50 0.14 8.69
C ALA A 27 -11.85 0.84 8.40
N ALA A 28 -11.84 2.17 8.26
CA ALA A 28 -13.05 2.94 7.96
C ALA A 28 -13.55 2.73 6.52
N LEU A 29 -12.64 2.50 5.57
CA LEU A 29 -13.00 2.24 4.17
C LEU A 29 -13.45 0.79 3.96
N GLU A 30 -12.87 -0.18 4.68
CA GLU A 30 -13.21 -1.60 4.57
C GLU A 30 -14.69 -1.90 4.89
N VAL A 31 -15.29 -1.11 5.80
CA VAL A 31 -16.71 -1.28 6.18
C VAL A 31 -17.68 -0.58 5.24
N ARG A 32 -17.19 0.14 4.22
CA ARG A 32 -18.05 0.84 3.26
C ARG A 32 -18.47 -0.11 2.13
N PRO A 33 -19.78 -0.31 1.90
CA PRO A 33 -20.24 -1.22 0.85
C PRO A 33 -20.04 -0.70 -0.57
N ASP A 34 -19.77 0.59 -0.75
CA ASP A 34 -19.60 1.24 -2.05
C ASP A 34 -18.12 1.33 -2.52
N VAL A 35 -17.19 0.90 -1.66
CA VAL A 35 -15.75 0.95 -1.91
C VAL A 35 -15.13 -0.44 -1.72
N GLU A 36 -14.32 -0.86 -2.69
CA GLU A 36 -13.44 -2.02 -2.56
C GLU A 36 -12.01 -1.52 -2.36
N VAL A 37 -11.38 -1.89 -1.25
CA VAL A 37 -10.02 -1.44 -0.89
C VAL A 37 -9.03 -2.57 -1.07
N VAL A 38 -7.96 -2.32 -1.80
CA VAL A 38 -6.80 -3.21 -1.85
C VAL A 38 -5.58 -2.46 -1.33
N GLY A 39 -4.96 -3.01 -0.30
CA GLY A 39 -3.69 -2.47 0.20
C GLY A 39 -2.58 -2.75 -0.80
N VAL A 40 -1.65 -1.82 -0.97
CA VAL A 40 -0.44 -2.03 -1.76
C VAL A 40 0.79 -1.61 -0.96
N ALA A 41 1.83 -2.44 -1.00
CA ALA A 41 3.12 -2.16 -0.38
C ALA A 41 4.27 -2.59 -1.31
N ALA A 42 5.48 -2.13 -1.02
CA ALA A 42 6.68 -2.68 -1.64
C ALA A 42 6.86 -4.15 -1.24
N ARG A 43 7.76 -4.86 -1.93
CA ARG A 43 8.14 -6.21 -1.52
C ARG A 43 8.93 -6.17 -0.21
N HIS A 44 8.42 -6.87 0.80
CA HIS A 44 9.05 -7.02 2.11
C HIS A 44 9.35 -8.48 2.43
N PRO A 45 10.47 -8.77 3.12
CA PRO A 45 10.84 -10.13 3.51
C PRO A 45 10.05 -10.64 4.73
N SER A 46 9.42 -9.76 5.49
CA SER A 46 8.69 -10.07 6.72
C SER A 46 7.35 -9.34 6.75
N PRO A 47 6.35 -9.87 7.47
CA PRO A 47 5.11 -9.14 7.74
C PRO A 47 5.39 -7.87 8.58
N PRO A 48 4.45 -6.90 8.59
CA PRO A 48 4.55 -5.73 9.43
C PRO A 48 4.40 -6.13 10.91
N ALA A 49 5.08 -5.42 11.80
CA ALA A 49 5.04 -5.72 13.23
C ALA A 49 3.72 -5.25 13.86
N ALA A 50 3.19 -6.02 14.81
CA ALA A 50 2.07 -5.56 15.63
C ALA A 50 2.47 -4.29 16.41
N PRO A 51 1.55 -3.31 16.58
CA PRO A 51 0.14 -3.33 16.19
C PRO A 51 -0.17 -2.87 14.75
N PHE A 52 0.85 -2.67 13.91
CA PHE A 52 0.70 -2.02 12.59
C PHE A 52 0.32 -2.98 11.46
N VAL A 53 -0.43 -4.04 11.77
CA VAL A 53 -0.88 -5.01 10.76
C VAL A 53 -2.14 -4.46 10.08
N PRO A 54 -2.16 -4.31 8.74
CA PRO A 54 -3.34 -3.86 8.03
C PRO A 54 -4.55 -4.78 8.23
N PRO A 55 -5.77 -4.22 8.40
CA PRO A 55 -6.98 -5.01 8.58
C PRO A 55 -7.54 -5.59 7.27
N LEU A 56 -6.85 -5.34 6.15
CA LEU A 56 -7.28 -5.67 4.79
C LEU A 56 -6.17 -6.40 4.02
N ARG A 57 -6.51 -6.99 2.88
CA ARG A 57 -5.56 -7.68 2.03
C ARG A 57 -4.55 -6.70 1.44
N VAL A 58 -3.26 -7.01 1.56
CA VAL A 58 -2.16 -6.21 0.99
C VAL A 58 -1.45 -6.98 -0.11
N GLU A 59 -1.48 -6.44 -1.32
CA GLU A 59 -0.70 -6.91 -2.45
C GLU A 59 0.68 -6.24 -2.48
N HIS A 60 1.69 -6.99 -2.90
CA HIS A 60 3.07 -6.52 -2.91
C HIS A 60 3.57 -6.29 -4.33
N LEU A 61 4.11 -5.11 -4.59
CA LEU A 61 4.79 -4.81 -5.86
C LEU A 61 6.15 -5.51 -5.93
N PRO A 62 6.68 -5.80 -7.13
CA PRO A 62 7.89 -6.60 -7.30
C PRO A 62 9.18 -5.96 -6.76
N LEU A 63 9.18 -4.66 -6.47
CA LEU A 63 10.35 -3.91 -6.03
C LEU A 63 10.40 -3.76 -4.50
N PRO A 64 11.58 -3.86 -3.87
CA PRO A 64 11.75 -3.48 -2.47
C PRO A 64 11.61 -1.96 -2.30
N ARG A 65 11.31 -1.51 -1.07
CA ARG A 65 10.94 -0.12 -0.73
C ARG A 65 11.78 0.96 -1.43
N LEU A 66 13.10 0.91 -1.28
CA LEU A 66 13.97 1.96 -1.83
C LEU A 66 13.87 2.02 -3.36
N ALA A 67 13.94 0.87 -4.03
CA ALA A 67 13.82 0.80 -5.48
C ALA A 67 12.43 1.24 -5.96
N LEU A 68 11.37 0.86 -5.24
CA LEU A 68 10.01 1.27 -5.56
C LEU A 68 9.85 2.78 -5.49
N TYR A 69 10.36 3.40 -4.42
CA TYR A 69 10.30 4.85 -4.24
C TYR A 69 11.06 5.58 -5.33
N GLU A 70 12.31 5.20 -5.61
CA GLU A 70 13.08 5.83 -6.69
C GLU A 70 12.35 5.68 -8.03
N ALA A 71 11.85 4.48 -8.34
CA ALA A 71 11.14 4.23 -9.58
C ALA A 71 9.82 5.03 -9.69
N TRP A 72 9.13 5.28 -8.58
CA TRP A 72 7.94 6.13 -8.56
C TRP A 72 8.25 7.63 -8.69
N HIS A 73 9.45 8.08 -8.35
CA HIS A 73 9.87 9.47 -8.58
C HIS A 73 10.38 9.71 -10.02
N LEU A 74 10.59 8.65 -10.81
CA LEU A 74 10.97 8.79 -12.22
C LEU A 74 9.86 9.47 -13.04
N PRO A 75 10.24 10.22 -14.09
CA PRO A 75 9.29 10.97 -14.90
C PRO A 75 8.47 10.07 -15.84
N GLY A 76 7.18 10.38 -15.94
CA GLY A 76 6.26 9.88 -16.96
C GLY A 76 6.32 8.36 -17.18
N PRO A 77 6.67 7.89 -18.39
CA PRO A 77 6.60 6.47 -18.75
C PRO A 77 7.64 5.58 -18.06
N LEU A 78 8.64 6.18 -17.39
CA LEU A 78 9.64 5.45 -16.61
C LEU A 78 9.12 5.09 -15.20
N ARG A 79 7.98 5.64 -14.78
CA ARG A 79 7.32 5.32 -13.52
C ARG A 79 6.76 3.90 -13.58
N TRP A 80 7.48 2.96 -12.98
CA TRP A 80 7.10 1.55 -12.95
C TRP A 80 7.55 0.91 -11.63
N PRO A 81 6.82 -0.08 -11.07
CA PRO A 81 5.56 -0.64 -11.54
C PRO A 81 4.36 0.27 -11.20
N PRO A 82 3.35 0.35 -12.08
CA PRO A 82 2.06 0.89 -11.68
C PRO A 82 1.39 -0.05 -10.67
N VAL A 83 0.50 0.47 -9.83
CA VAL A 83 -0.12 -0.29 -8.74
C VAL A 83 -0.99 -1.45 -9.25
N GLU A 84 -1.52 -1.32 -10.45
CA GLU A 84 -2.39 -2.26 -11.14
C GLU A 84 -1.69 -3.57 -11.51
N VAL A 85 -0.34 -3.59 -11.53
CA VAL A 85 0.43 -4.84 -11.71
C VAL A 85 0.16 -5.82 -10.57
N ALA A 86 -0.03 -5.31 -9.35
CA ALA A 86 -0.28 -6.15 -8.17
C ALA A 86 -1.77 -6.22 -7.82
N THR A 87 -2.50 -5.13 -8.06
CA THR A 87 -3.89 -5.01 -7.62
C THR A 87 -4.90 -5.34 -8.72
N GLY A 88 -4.52 -5.37 -10.00
CA GLY A 88 -5.47 -5.29 -11.11
C GLY A 88 -6.02 -3.86 -11.29
N PRO A 89 -6.97 -3.62 -12.22
CA PRO A 89 -7.50 -2.27 -12.47
C PRO A 89 -8.12 -1.63 -11.22
N VAL A 90 -7.74 -0.40 -10.90
CA VAL A 90 -8.33 0.42 -9.82
C VAL A 90 -8.77 1.76 -10.38
N ASP A 91 -9.76 2.37 -9.72
CA ASP A 91 -10.27 3.70 -10.09
C ASP A 91 -9.38 4.82 -9.56
N VAL A 92 -8.71 4.59 -8.42
CA VAL A 92 -7.84 5.56 -7.70
C VAL A 92 -6.67 4.85 -7.03
#